data_AF-A0A971SIJ2-F1
#
_entry.id   AF-A0A971SIJ2-F1
#
_cell.length_a   1.000
_cell.length_b   1.000
_cell.length_c   1.000
_cell.angle_alpha   90.00
_cell.angle_beta   90.00
_cell.angle_gamma   90.00
#
_symmetry.space_group_name_H-M   'P 1'
#
loop_
_entity.id
_entity.type
_entity.pdbx_description
1 polymer ?
#
loop_
_entity_poly.entity_id
_entity_poly.type
_entity_poly.pdbx_seq_one_letter_code
_entity_poly.pdbx_strand_id
1 'polypeptide(L)' 'AELCETVGADLPTVTYGMGLDHRIGPHFLAAGPGYGGSCFPKDTKALIHLARSYGKQVSLVEATVKVNEQTKKRMLD' A
#
# COMPACT_ATOMS: atom_id res chain seq x y z
N ALA A 1 7.17 -2.12 5.95
CA ALA A 1 8.54 -1.58 5.88
C ALA A 1 8.85 -0.82 7.17
N GLU A 2 8.16 0.29 7.46
CA GLU A 2 8.39 1.10 8.67
C GLU A 2 8.45 0.30 9.97
N LEU A 3 7.47 -0.59 10.22
CA LEU A 3 7.52 -1.42 11.43
C LEU A 3 8.75 -2.33 11.46
N CYS A 4 9.14 -2.89 10.32
CA CYS A 4 10.35 -3.71 10.21
C CYS A 4 11.61 -2.88 10.51
N GLU A 5 11.69 -1.65 10.01
CA GLU A 5 12.77 -0.70 10.30
C GLU A 5 12.83 -0.41 11.82
N THR A 6 11.69 -0.12 12.44
CA THR A 6 11.59 0.20 13.88
C THR A 6 11.99 -0.95 14.78
N VAL A 7 11.60 -2.19 14.44
CA VAL A 7 11.86 -3.38 15.27
C VAL A 7 13.11 -4.15 14.87
N GLY A 8 13.85 -3.70 13.86
CA GLY A 8 15.04 -4.38 13.35
C GLY A 8 14.75 -5.70 12.61
N ALA A 9 13.55 -5.86 12.05
CA ALA A 9 13.19 -7.04 11.27
C ALA A 9 13.61 -6.90 9.80
N ASP A 10 13.99 -8.01 9.18
CA ASP A 10 14.33 -8.07 7.76
C ASP A 10 13.09 -8.15 6.87
N LEU A 11 12.83 -7.09 6.10
CA LEU A 11 11.64 -6.97 5.26
C LEU A 11 11.56 -8.08 4.17
N PRO A 12 12.62 -8.37 3.39
CA PRO A 12 12.62 -9.49 2.45
C PRO A 12 12.23 -10.83 3.07
N THR A 13 12.72 -11.14 4.28
CA THR A 13 12.34 -12.36 5.00
C THR A 13 10.86 -12.38 5.34
N VAL A 14 10.29 -11.26 5.81
CA VAL A 14 8.87 -11.14 6.13
C VAL A 14 8.00 -11.34 4.88
N THR A 15 8.31 -10.65 3.78
CA THR A 15 7.52 -10.73 2.54
C THR A 15 7.65 -12.10 1.87
N TYR A 16 8.83 -12.72 1.95
CA TYR A 16 9.04 -14.11 1.53
C TYR A 16 8.17 -15.07 2.34
N GLY A 17 8.20 -14.98 3.67
CA GLY A 17 7.39 -15.81 4.55
C GLY A 17 5.88 -15.68 4.28
N MET A 18 5.39 -14.46 4.07
CA MET A 18 4.00 -14.21 3.67
C MET A 18 3.67 -14.83 2.30
N GLY A 19 4.59 -14.71 1.34
CA GLY A 19 4.39 -15.20 -0.02
C GLY A 19 4.40 -16.72 -0.18
N LEU A 20 4.89 -17.46 0.82
CA LEU A 20 4.80 -18.93 0.88
C LEU A 20 3.36 -19.43 1.11
N ASP A 21 2.49 -18.60 1.70
CA ASP A 21 1.07 -18.92 1.81
C ASP A 21 0.40 -18.72 0.45
N HIS A 22 -0.07 -19.82 -0.14
CA HIS A 22 -0.73 -19.83 -1.45
C HIS A 22 -1.97 -18.92 -1.55
N ARG A 23 -2.60 -18.57 -0.42
CA ARG A 23 -3.75 -17.65 -0.38
C ARG A 23 -3.34 -16.19 -0.58
N ILE A 24 -2.06 -15.87 -0.33
CA ILE A 24 -1.47 -14.54 -0.50
C ILE A 24 -0.66 -14.50 -1.80
N GLY A 25 0.25 -15.46 -1.97
CA GLY A 25 1.17 -15.53 -3.11
C GLY A 25 2.34 -14.52 -3.04
N PRO A 26 3.37 -14.68 -3.87
CA PRO A 26 4.63 -13.93 -3.74
C PRO A 26 4.62 -12.56 -4.46
N HIS A 27 3.60 -12.26 -5.26
CA HIS A 27 3.60 -11.08 -6.14
C HIS A 27 3.12 -9.82 -5.42
N PHE A 28 3.64 -8.66 -5.84
CA PHE A 28 3.26 -7.33 -5.30
C PHE A 28 3.51 -7.12 -3.80
N LEU A 29 4.32 -7.98 -3.15
CA LEU A 29 4.69 -7.84 -1.74
C LEU A 29 5.98 -7.04 -1.50
N ALA A 30 6.72 -6.69 -2.55
CA ALA A 30 7.93 -5.89 -2.42
C ALA A 30 7.59 -4.45 -2.00
N ALA A 31 8.08 -4.01 -0.84
CA ALA A 31 7.94 -2.61 -0.43
C ALA A 31 8.90 -1.72 -1.23
N GLY A 32 8.54 -0.45 -1.37
CA GLY A 32 9.33 0.54 -2.06
C GLY A 32 8.88 1.96 -1.67
N PRO A 33 9.21 2.98 -2.47
CA PRO A 33 8.92 4.40 -2.16
C PRO A 33 7.43 4.78 -2.28
N GLY A 34 6.55 3.80 -2.42
CA GLY A 34 5.14 3.98 -2.77
C GLY A 34 4.87 3.72 -4.25
N TYR A 35 3.65 3.30 -4.57
CA TYR A 35 3.21 3.11 -5.95
C TYR A 35 2.94 4.45 -6.65
N GLY A 36 3.21 4.47 -7.95
CA GLY A 36 3.00 5.62 -8.84
C GLY A 36 2.31 5.23 -10.13
N GLY A 37 2.67 5.93 -11.22
CA GLY A 37 2.09 5.74 -12.54
C GLY A 37 0.71 6.40 -12.71
N SER A 38 0.15 6.26 -13.91
CA SER A 38 -1.14 6.89 -14.27
C SER A 38 -2.36 6.08 -13.81
N CYS A 39 -2.23 4.78 -13.61
CA CYS A 39 -3.36 3.89 -13.31
C CYS A 39 -3.74 3.90 -11.82
N PHE A 40 -2.91 3.32 -10.95
CA PHE A 40 -3.29 3.15 -9.53
C PHE A 40 -3.67 4.44 -8.80
N PRO A 41 -2.93 5.56 -8.93
CA PRO A 41 -3.33 6.81 -8.27
C PRO A 41 -4.65 7.38 -8.81
N LYS A 42 -4.95 7.18 -10.10
CA LYS A 42 -6.18 7.66 -10.72
C LYS A 42 -7.37 6.79 -10.31
N ASP A 43 -7.24 5.48 -10.45
CA ASP A 43 -8.36 4.54 -10.27
C ASP A 43 -8.78 4.46 -8.79
N THR A 44 -7.82 4.49 -7.86
CA THR A 44 -8.12 4.50 -6.42
C THR A 44 -8.84 5.78 -5.99
N LYS A 45 -8.41 6.95 -6.48
CA LYS A 45 -9.09 8.23 -6.22
C LYS A 45 -10.49 8.28 -6.83
N ALA A 46 -10.64 7.76 -8.05
CA ALA A 46 -11.93 7.65 -8.72
C ALA A 46 -12.90 6.75 -7.94
N LEU A 47 -12.43 5.59 -7.45
CA LEU A 47 -13.23 4.69 -6.62
C LEU A 47 -13.69 5.35 -5.32
N ILE A 48 -12.80 6.08 -4.63
CA ILE A 48 -13.14 6.83 -3.41
C ILE A 48 -14.22 7.89 -3.70
N HIS A 49 -14.04 8.66 -4.78
CA HIS A 49 -15.01 9.69 -5.18
C HIS A 49 -16.38 9.08 -5.48
N LEU A 50 -16.41 7.99 -6.23
CA LEU A 50 -17.62 7.25 -6.55
C LEU A 50 -18.30 6.73 -5.28
N ALA A 51 -17.58 6.07 -4.38
CA ALA A 51 -18.17 5.57 -3.13
C ALA A 51 -18.86 6.70 -2.33
N ARG A 52 -18.19 7.86 -2.23
CA ARG A 52 -18.72 9.03 -1.52
C ARG A 52 -19.96 9.62 -2.19
N SER A 53 -20.04 9.63 -3.52
CA SER A 53 -21.24 10.12 -4.22
C SER A 53 -22.47 9.25 -3.94
N TYR A 54 -22.28 8.00 -3.52
CA TYR A 54 -23.34 7.09 -3.07
C TYR A 54 -23.49 7.03 -1.54
N GLY A 55 -22.88 7.94 -0.79
CA GLY A 55 -22.94 7.98 0.67
C GLY A 55 -22.26 6.77 1.34
N LYS A 56 -21.28 6.15 0.67
CA LYS A 56 -20.50 5.01 1.19
C LYS A 56 -19.03 5.39 1.37
N GLN A 57 -18.34 4.61 2.20
CA GLN A 57 -16.92 4.75 2.44
C GLN A 57 -16.18 3.47 2.07
N VAL A 58 -15.04 3.61 1.40
CA VAL A 58 -14.10 2.51 1.10
C VAL A 58 -12.85 2.68 1.96
N SER A 59 -13.01 2.51 3.27
CA SER A 59 -11.99 2.86 4.28
C SER A 59 -10.62 2.24 4.03
N LEU A 60 -10.57 0.99 3.55
CA LEU A 60 -9.30 0.32 3.21
C LEU A 60 -8.59 1.01 2.04
N VAL A 61 -9.31 1.39 0.98
CA VAL A 61 -8.74 2.08 -0.18
C VAL A 61 -8.27 3.49 0.21
N GLU A 62 -9.06 4.20 1.00
CA GLU A 62 -8.69 5.51 1.53
C GLU A 62 -7.42 5.44 2.38
N ALA A 63 -7.32 4.44 3.27
CA ALA A 63 -6.13 4.20 4.07
C ALA A 63 -4.91 3.86 3.20
N THR A 64 -5.07 3.00 2.20
CA THR A 64 -4.00 2.66 1.25
C THR A 64 -3.47 3.89 0.51
N VAL A 65 -4.35 4.75 -0.01
CA VAL A 65 -3.94 6.01 -0.68
C VAL A 65 -3.22 6.92 0.31
N LYS A 66 -3.73 7.07 1.54
CA LYS A 66 -3.11 7.90 2.58
C LYS A 66 -1.69 7.41 2.92
N VAL A 67 -1.52 6.11 3.18
CA VAL A 67 -0.22 5.51 3.50
C VAL A 67 0.73 5.67 2.32
N ASN A 68 0.27 5.47 1.09
CA ASN A 68 1.11 5.64 -0.10
C ASN A 68 1.68 7.07 -0.23
N GLU A 69 0.87 8.09 0.01
CA GLU A 69 1.31 9.49 -0.05
C GLU A 69 2.25 9.85 1.13
N GLN A 70 2.06 9.25 2.31
CA GLN A 70 2.99 9.39 3.43
C GLN A 70 4.34 8.76 3.12
N THR A 71 4.35 7.55 2.56
CA THR A 71 5.59 6.86 2.16
C THR A 71 6.38 7.66 1.13
N LYS A 72 5.71 8.24 0.12
CA LYS A 72 6.37 9.11 -0.87
C LYS A 72 7.01 10.34 -0.24
N LYS A 73 6.32 10.99 0.70
CA LYS A 73 6.87 12.17 1.42
C LYS A 73 8.11 11.78 2.22
N ARG A 74 8.03 10.70 2.99
CA ARG A 74 9.15 10.16 3.77
C ARG A 74 10.39 9.83 2.94
N MET A 75 10.24 9.54 1.65
CA MET A 75 11.37 9.27 0.75
C MET A 75 12.07 10.54 0.25
N LEU A 76 11.43 11.70 0.37
CA LEU A 76 11.99 12.99 0.01
C LEU A 76 12.65 13.71 1.20
N ASP A 77 12.34 13.26 2.42
CA ASP A 77 12.91 13.72 3.68
C ASP A 77 14.20 12.96 4.00
#